data_AF-A0A2U2NA26-F1
#
_entry.id   AF-A0A2U2NA26-F1
#
_cell.length_a   1.000
_cell.length_b   1.000
_cell.length_c   1.000
_cell.angle_alpha   90.00
_cell.angle_beta   90.00
_cell.angle_gamma   90.00
#
_symmetry.space_group_name_H-M   'P 1'
#
loop_
_entity.id
_entity.type
_entity.pdbx_description
1 polymer ?
#
loop_
_entity_poly.entity_id
_entity_poly.type
_entity_poly.pdbx_seq_one_letter_code
_entity_poly.pdbx_strand_id
1 'polypeptide(L)'
;MVKGLQAQDGAWYYFDQATGAMAHGNAWVPEWNKWAHFDEVTGRYTGDASQPSPAPNPEPSQPDSGNNNGGVYYKNCAAVRAAGKAPLYRGQPGYRPELDRDNDGIACE
;
A
#
# COMPACT_ATOMS: atom_id res chain seq x y z
N MET A 1 20.73 -28.98 -7.41
CA MET A 1 19.50 -28.18 -7.25
C MET A 1 19.76 -27.15 -6.18
N VAL A 2 19.56 -25.87 -6.47
CA VAL A 2 19.67 -24.81 -5.45
C VAL A 2 18.48 -24.97 -4.50
N LYS A 3 18.71 -24.84 -3.20
CA LYS A 3 17.70 -25.06 -2.16
C LYS A 3 17.83 -23.98 -1.11
N GLY A 4 16.70 -23.54 -0.57
CA GLY A 4 16.66 -22.50 0.44
C GLY A 4 16.88 -21.11 -0.14
N LEU A 5 17.31 -20.20 0.73
CA LEU A 5 17.48 -18.80 0.39
C LEU A 5 18.82 -18.57 -0.32
N GLN A 6 18.80 -17.93 -1.48
CA GLN A 6 19.97 -17.68 -2.30
C GLN A 6 20.04 -16.20 -2.68
N ALA A 7 21.19 -15.57 -2.49
CA ALA A 7 21.47 -14.23 -3.02
C ALA A 7 22.13 -14.34 -4.41
N GLN A 8 21.57 -13.69 -5.42
CA GLN A 8 22.10 -13.62 -6.78
C GLN A 8 21.84 -12.21 -7.34
N ASP A 9 22.81 -11.60 -8.03
CA ASP A 9 22.66 -10.28 -8.67
C ASP A 9 22.03 -9.18 -7.77
N GLY A 10 22.39 -9.21 -6.48
CA GLY A 10 21.90 -8.27 -5.47
C GLY A 10 20.44 -8.48 -5.03
N ALA A 11 19.78 -9.57 -5.44
CA ALA A 11 18.45 -9.95 -4.98
C ALA A 11 18.46 -11.29 -4.26
N TRP A 12 17.49 -11.45 -3.35
CA TRP A 12 17.22 -12.72 -2.70
C TRP A 12 16.21 -13.53 -3.50
N TYR A 13 16.42 -14.83 -3.55
CA TYR A 13 15.57 -15.82 -4.18
C TYR A 13 15.32 -16.94 -3.18
N TYR A 14 14.13 -17.52 -3.19
CA TYR A 14 13.84 -18.67 -2.34
C TYR A 14 13.50 -19.86 -3.22
N PHE A 15 14.19 -20.97 -2.98
CA PHE A 15 13.93 -22.26 -3.62
C PHE A 15 13.39 -23.22 -2.57
N ASP A 16 12.25 -23.82 -2.87
CA ASP A 16 11.61 -24.80 -2.01
C ASP A 16 12.59 -25.91 -1.61
N GLN A 17 12.64 -26.23 -0.32
CA GLN A 17 13.65 -27.14 0.21
C GLN A 17 13.41 -28.59 -0.19
N ALA A 18 12.15 -28.96 -0.43
CA ALA A 18 11.77 -30.30 -0.83
C ALA A 18 12.04 -30.55 -2.32
N THR A 19 11.56 -29.65 -3.17
CA THR A 19 11.51 -29.81 -4.63
C THR A 19 12.59 -29.02 -5.38
N GLY A 20 13.15 -27.97 -4.76
CA GLY A 20 14.02 -27.00 -5.43
C GLY A 20 13.29 -26.03 -6.36
N ALA A 21 11.95 -26.00 -6.33
CA ALA A 21 11.16 -25.06 -7.12
C ALA A 21 11.36 -23.63 -6.62
N MET A 22 11.55 -22.70 -7.53
CA MET A 22 11.66 -21.29 -7.20
C MET A 22 10.32 -20.75 -6.68
N ALA A 23 10.36 -19.88 -5.69
CA ALA A 23 9.17 -19.23 -5.14
C ALA A 23 8.77 -18.00 -5.96
N HIS A 24 7.48 -17.90 -6.21
CA HIS A 24 6.82 -16.80 -6.91
C HIS A 24 5.59 -16.39 -6.07
N GLY A 25 5.32 -15.09 -5.98
CA GLY A 25 4.28 -14.53 -5.13
C GLY A 25 4.57 -14.71 -3.64
N ASN A 26 3.53 -14.91 -2.83
CA ASN A 26 3.63 -15.07 -1.38
C ASN A 26 4.13 -16.48 -1.03
N ALA A 27 5.34 -16.56 -0.45
CA ALA A 27 5.91 -17.82 0.02
C ALA A 27 6.36 -17.72 1.48
N TRP A 28 6.14 -18.80 2.23
CA TRP A 28 6.67 -18.94 3.58
C TRP A 28 8.17 -19.26 3.51
N VAL A 29 8.98 -18.41 4.12
CA VAL A 29 10.43 -18.62 4.23
C VAL A 29 10.74 -19.10 5.64
N PRO A 30 11.00 -20.40 5.84
CA PRO A 30 11.22 -20.98 7.17
C PRO A 30 12.48 -20.43 7.83
N GLU A 31 13.51 -20.08 7.05
CA GLU A 31 14.77 -19.50 7.55
C GLU A 31 14.55 -18.13 8.22
N TRP A 32 13.51 -17.43 7.83
CA TRP A 32 13.12 -16.15 8.40
C TRP A 32 11.90 -16.25 9.32
N ASN A 33 11.28 -17.44 9.38
CA ASN A 33 10.02 -17.69 10.06
C ASN A 33 8.97 -16.61 9.74
N LYS A 34 8.87 -16.23 8.46
CA LYS A 34 7.94 -15.20 7.98
C LYS A 34 7.48 -15.47 6.55
N TRP A 35 6.34 -14.88 6.20
CA TRP A 35 5.89 -14.79 4.81
C TRP A 35 6.66 -13.69 4.09
N ALA A 36 7.14 -14.00 2.88
CA ALA A 36 7.84 -13.08 2.00
C ALA A 36 7.19 -13.07 0.62
N HIS A 37 7.22 -11.92 -0.04
CA HIS A 37 6.76 -11.79 -1.41
C HIS A 37 7.95 -11.89 -2.36
N PHE A 38 7.81 -12.73 -3.38
CA PHE A 38 8.76 -12.91 -4.47
C PHE A 38 8.06 -12.51 -5.77
N ASP A 39 8.75 -11.76 -6.62
CA ASP A 39 8.21 -11.29 -7.90
C ASP A 39 7.64 -12.45 -8.74
N GLU A 40 6.46 -12.28 -9.31
CA GLU A 40 5.75 -13.39 -9.98
C GLU A 40 6.46 -13.87 -11.24
N VAL A 41 7.26 -13.01 -11.88
CA VAL A 41 7.97 -13.33 -13.13
C VAL A 41 9.39 -13.78 -12.84
N THR A 42 10.10 -13.01 -12.03
CA THR A 42 11.53 -13.15 -11.79
C THR A 42 11.85 -13.84 -10.48
N GLY A 43 10.89 -14.03 -9.56
CA GLY A 43 11.05 -14.61 -8.22
C GLY A 43 12.04 -13.87 -7.30
N ARG A 44 12.35 -12.60 -7.63
CA ARG A 44 13.15 -11.72 -6.77
C ARG A 44 12.36 -11.37 -5.52
N TYR A 45 12.98 -11.47 -4.36
CA TYR A 45 12.40 -10.98 -3.10
C TYR A 45 12.09 -9.49 -3.21
N THR A 46 10.83 -9.14 -2.99
CA THR A 46 10.36 -7.74 -3.05
C THR A 46 9.99 -7.17 -1.69
N GLY A 47 9.96 -7.98 -0.63
CA GLY A 47 9.64 -7.52 0.72
C GLY A 47 8.87 -8.55 1.55
N ASP A 48 8.47 -8.14 2.74
CA ASP A 48 7.52 -8.91 3.54
C ASP A 48 6.18 -9.05 2.81
N ALA A 49 5.58 -10.24 2.91
CA ALA A 49 4.27 -10.50 2.32
C ALA A 49 3.11 -10.00 3.21
N SER A 50 3.39 -9.09 4.14
CA SER A 50 2.41 -8.58 5.12
C SER A 50 1.41 -7.58 4.55
N GLN A 51 1.35 -7.42 3.23
CA GLN A 51 0.20 -6.81 2.58
C GLN A 51 -0.15 -7.60 1.31
N PRO A 52 -1.43 -7.92 1.06
CA PRO A 52 -1.84 -8.17 -0.32
C PRO A 52 -1.45 -6.93 -1.12
N SER A 53 -0.49 -7.08 -2.03
CA SER A 53 -0.22 -6.05 -3.02
C SER A 53 -1.52 -5.89 -3.83
N PRO A 54 -2.11 -4.69 -3.90
CA PRO A 54 -3.27 -4.49 -4.77
C PRO A 54 -2.83 -4.86 -6.19
N ALA A 55 -3.63 -5.70 -6.87
CA ALA A 55 -3.44 -6.01 -8.28
C ALA A 55 -3.20 -4.71 -9.09
N PRO A 56 -2.41 -4.75 -10.18
CA PRO A 56 -2.19 -3.57 -11.00
C PRO A 56 -3.48 -3.18 -11.72
N ASN A 57 -4.31 -2.38 -11.06
CA ASN A 57 -5.30 -1.53 -11.71
C ASN A 57 -4.75 -0.11 -11.68
N PRO A 58 -4.60 0.59 -12.83
CA PRO A 58 -4.28 2.00 -12.80
C PRO A 58 -5.54 2.77 -12.38
N GLU A 59 -5.80 2.86 -11.07
CA GLU A 59 -6.88 3.71 -10.57
C GLU A 59 -6.44 4.41 -9.26
N PRO A 60 -6.76 5.71 -9.09
CA PRO A 60 -6.18 6.55 -8.06
C PRO A 60 -6.35 5.97 -6.65
N SER A 61 -5.25 5.96 -5.90
CA SER A 61 -5.18 5.51 -4.52
C SER A 61 -6.18 6.29 -3.65
N GLN A 62 -7.31 5.67 -3.34
CA GLN A 62 -8.23 6.16 -2.32
C GLN A 62 -7.55 5.98 -0.95
N PRO A 63 -7.43 7.03 -0.12
CA PRO A 63 -6.82 6.90 1.19
C PRO A 63 -7.70 6.03 2.10
N ASP A 64 -6.99 5.16 2.81
CA ASP A 64 -7.36 4.32 3.94
C ASP A 64 -8.58 4.83 4.73
N SER A 65 -9.66 4.04 4.74
CA SER A 65 -10.80 4.19 5.66
C SER A 65 -10.39 3.80 7.08
N GLY A 66 -9.51 4.60 7.67
CA GLY A 66 -9.32 4.69 9.11
C GLY A 66 -10.47 5.49 9.70
N ASN A 67 -11.43 4.80 10.30
CA ASN A 67 -12.47 5.38 11.16
C ASN A 67 -11.85 6.28 12.24
N ASN A 68 -11.68 7.57 11.94
CA ASN A 68 -11.48 8.64 12.90
C ASN A 68 -12.35 9.82 12.47
N ASN A 69 -13.66 9.66 12.66
CA ASN A 69 -14.64 10.74 12.56
C ASN A 69 -14.50 11.72 13.75
N GLY A 70 -13.29 12.14 14.08
CA GLY A 70 -13.03 12.94 15.27
C GLY A 70 -11.65 13.54 15.31
N GLY A 71 -11.54 14.82 14.94
CA GLY A 71 -10.47 15.68 15.44
C GLY A 71 -10.08 16.86 14.57
N VAL A 72 -10.21 16.75 13.24
CA VAL A 72 -9.73 17.82 12.34
C VAL A 72 -10.92 18.65 11.89
N TYR A 73 -10.99 19.90 12.39
CA TYR A 73 -12.00 20.87 11.98
C TYR A 73 -11.32 22.04 11.26
N TYR A 74 -11.70 22.24 10.00
CA TYR A 74 -11.29 23.41 9.22
C TYR A 74 -12.46 24.39 9.12
N LYS A 75 -12.22 25.65 9.50
CA LYS A 75 -13.23 26.71 9.45
C LYS A 75 -13.64 27.06 8.02
N ASN A 76 -12.69 27.01 7.07
CA ASN A 76 -12.89 27.35 5.66
C ASN A 76 -11.76 26.76 4.79
N CYS A 77 -11.91 26.86 3.47
CA CYS A 77 -10.91 26.41 2.51
C CYS A 77 -9.55 27.13 2.62
N ALA A 78 -9.51 28.36 3.13
CA ALA A 78 -8.24 29.05 3.37
C ALA A 78 -7.43 28.33 4.47
N ALA A 79 -8.08 27.86 5.54
CA ALA A 79 -7.44 27.06 6.58
C ALA A 79 -6.92 25.72 6.04
N VAL A 80 -7.67 25.09 5.12
CA VAL A 80 -7.28 23.84 4.47
C VAL A 80 -6.04 24.03 3.59
N ARG A 81 -6.03 25.09 2.75
CA ARG A 81 -4.88 25.45 1.91
C ARG A 81 -3.67 25.87 2.73
N ALA A 82 -3.87 26.65 3.80
CA ALA A 82 -2.79 27.05 4.71
C ALA A 82 -2.15 25.84 5.43
N ALA A 83 -2.94 24.80 5.69
CA ALA A 83 -2.45 23.53 6.23
C ALA A 83 -1.80 22.63 5.15
N GLY A 84 -1.79 23.04 3.88
CA GLY A 84 -1.27 22.23 2.76
C GLY A 84 -2.06 20.94 2.54
N LYS A 85 -3.35 20.94 2.89
CA LYS A 85 -4.24 19.75 2.88
C LYS A 85 -5.29 19.80 1.76
N ALA A 86 -5.30 20.86 0.95
CA ALA A 86 -6.22 20.97 -0.18
C ALA A 86 -5.66 20.25 -1.41
N PRO A 87 -6.50 19.62 -2.24
CA PRO A 87 -7.95 19.44 -2.08
C PRO A 87 -8.32 18.36 -1.03
N LEU A 88 -9.43 18.57 -0.32
CA LEU A 88 -9.95 17.62 0.68
C LEU A 88 -10.97 16.70 0.04
N TYR A 89 -10.77 15.39 0.14
CA TYR A 89 -11.67 14.41 -0.47
C TYR A 89 -12.65 13.83 0.55
N ARG A 90 -13.85 13.44 0.08
CA ARG A 90 -14.85 12.75 0.90
C ARG A 90 -14.23 11.54 1.61
N GLY A 91 -14.36 11.49 2.93
CA GLY A 91 -13.76 10.46 3.80
C GLY A 91 -12.44 10.87 4.44
N GLN A 92 -11.80 11.97 4.00
CA GLN A 92 -10.62 12.50 4.68
C GLN A 92 -10.95 13.23 5.99
N PRO A 93 -10.05 13.19 6.98
CA PRO A 93 -10.22 13.95 8.22
C PRO A 93 -10.30 15.45 7.94
N GLY A 94 -11.42 16.06 8.33
CA GLY A 94 -11.71 17.48 8.09
C GLY A 94 -12.48 17.77 6.80
N TYR A 95 -12.78 16.77 5.97
CA TYR A 95 -13.79 16.91 4.93
C TYR A 95 -15.16 17.11 5.55
N ARG A 96 -15.91 18.07 5.01
CA ARG A 96 -17.29 18.36 5.38
C ARG A 96 -18.01 18.90 4.14
N PRO A 97 -19.27 18.51 3.89
CA PRO A 97 -20.05 18.98 2.75
C PRO A 97 -20.17 20.52 2.70
N GLU A 98 -20.09 21.18 3.85
CA GLU A 98 -20.09 22.66 3.93
C GLU A 98 -18.84 23.32 3.28
N LEU A 99 -17.73 22.59 3.13
CA LEU A 99 -16.52 23.08 2.43
C LEU A 99 -16.52 22.74 0.93
N ASP A 100 -17.47 21.91 0.51
CA ASP A 100 -17.64 21.39 -0.84
C ASP A 100 -18.80 22.17 -1.49
N ARG A 101 -18.47 23.21 -2.28
CA ARG A 101 -19.43 24.19 -2.76
C ARG A 101 -20.43 23.57 -3.73
N ASP A 102 -19.98 22.61 -4.53
CA ASP A 102 -20.68 21.94 -5.60
C ASP A 102 -21.10 20.50 -5.26
N ASN A 103 -20.63 19.98 -4.12
CA ASN A 103 -20.99 18.67 -3.54
C ASN A 103 -20.55 17.47 -4.39
N ASP A 104 -19.51 17.65 -5.21
CA ASP A 104 -18.96 16.60 -6.07
C ASP A 104 -18.11 15.58 -5.29
N GLY A 105 -17.71 15.89 -4.05
CA GLY A 105 -16.85 15.07 -3.22
C GLY A 105 -15.44 15.62 -3.04
N ILE A 106 -15.13 16.78 -3.61
CA ILE A 106 -13.83 17.46 -3.55
C ILE A 106 -14.02 18.85 -2.94
N ALA A 107 -13.70 18.96 -1.65
CA ALA A 107 -13.72 20.25 -0.98
C ALA A 107 -12.47 21.07 -1.31
N CYS A 108 -12.69 22.38 -1.51
CA CYS A 108 -11.64 23.39 -1.64
C CYS A 108 -10.74 23.28 -2.88
N GLU A 109 -11.34 22.99 -4.04
CA GLU A 109 -10.70 23.23 -5.36
C GLU A 109 -10.28 24.70 -5.56
#